data_AF-A0A6I4VWD1-F1
#
_entry.id   AF-A0A6I4VWD1-F1
#
_cell.length_a   1.000
_cell.length_b   1.000
_cell.length_c   1.000
_cell.angle_alpha   90.00
_cell.angle_beta   90.00
_cell.angle_gamma   90.00
#
_symmetry.space_group_name_H-M   'P 1'
#
loop_
_entity.id
_entity.type
_entity.pdbx_description
1 polymer ?
#
loop_
_entity_poly.entity_id
_entity_poly.type
_entity_poly.pdbx_seq_one_letter_code
_entity_poly.pdbx_strand_id
1 'polypeptide(L)'
;MNVELSFAEKQFLNEVLEELKHYQISSKVTKEIKQQLLEHIQESREHGQDSLTELGDKTTFVKDFLEMNGVDLHSQIKQIRKSKKSTGILVVIGFTTLIITYLLSQLILSMFLTESFNPLHTNNSFQYNIFYRISDNSWWNSLLVITSIVTSLIVSVCVSCFVRNKTNR
;
A
#
# COMPACT_ATOMS: atom_id res chain seq x y z
N MET A 1 -29.36 -21.07 -9.71
CA MET A 1 -30.44 -20.19 -10.18
C MET A 1 -29.83 -19.14 -11.10
N ASN A 2 -30.18 -19.10 -12.38
CA ASN A 2 -29.73 -18.08 -13.32
C ASN A 2 -30.86 -17.05 -13.46
N VAL A 3 -30.82 -16.01 -12.62
CA VAL A 3 -31.79 -14.91 -12.70
C VAL A 3 -31.38 -14.02 -13.87
N GLU A 4 -32.24 -13.90 -14.88
CA GLU A 4 -32.05 -12.93 -15.96
C GLU A 4 -32.34 -11.52 -15.43
N LEU A 5 -31.28 -10.88 -14.96
CA LEU A 5 -31.33 -9.50 -14.49
C LEU A 5 -31.34 -8.51 -15.66
N SER A 6 -32.15 -7.47 -15.52
CA SER A 6 -32.13 -6.31 -16.41
C SER A 6 -30.80 -5.55 -16.31
N PHE A 7 -30.50 -4.68 -17.28
CA PHE A 7 -29.26 -3.89 -17.25
C PHE A 7 -29.17 -3.01 -15.99
N ALA A 8 -30.29 -2.40 -15.58
CA ALA A 8 -30.36 -1.55 -14.39
C ALA A 8 -30.15 -2.35 -13.09
N GLU A 9 -30.75 -3.54 -12.98
CA GLU A 9 -30.57 -4.44 -11.84
C GLU A 9 -29.13 -4.95 -11.72
N LYS A 10 -28.49 -5.27 -12.85
CA LYS A 10 -27.06 -5.66 -12.88
C LYS A 10 -26.16 -4.52 -12.44
N GLN A 11 -26.45 -3.30 -12.89
CA GLN A 11 -25.70 -2.13 -12.50
C GLN A 11 -25.83 -1.87 -11.00
N PHE A 12 -27.04 -1.90 -10.46
CA PHE A 12 -27.29 -1.74 -9.03
C PHE A 12 -26.56 -2.80 -8.19
N LEU A 13 -26.65 -4.07 -8.59
CA LEU A 13 -25.94 -5.16 -7.90
C LEU A 13 -24.42 -4.97 -7.92
N ASN A 14 -23.84 -4.56 -9.05
CA ASN A 14 -22.41 -4.31 -9.14
C ASN A 14 -21.97 -3.14 -8.25
N GLU A 15 -22.75 -2.05 -8.22
CA GLU A 15 -22.45 -0.89 -7.38
C GLU A 15 -22.50 -1.25 -5.88
N VAL A 16 -23.50 -2.02 -5.44
CA VAL A 16 -23.59 -2.56 -4.08
C VAL A 16 -22.37 -3.43 -3.74
N LEU A 17 -21.97 -4.31 -4.65
CA LEU A 17 -20.81 -5.19 -4.44
C LEU A 17 -19.49 -4.42 -4.38
N GLU A 18 -19.32 -3.36 -5.19
CA GLU A 18 -18.15 -2.48 -5.13
C GLU A 18 -18.08 -1.73 -3.80
N GLU A 19 -19.21 -1.26 -3.30
CA GLU A 19 -19.30 -0.55 -2.03
C GLU A 19 -18.98 -1.49 -0.85
N LEU A 20 -19.52 -2.71 -0.84
CA LEU A 20 -19.17 -3.75 0.15
C LEU A 20 -17.68 -4.10 0.12
N LYS A 21 -17.08 -4.14 -1.07
CA LYS A 21 -15.64 -4.38 -1.24
C LYS A 21 -14.82 -3.19 -0.74
N HIS A 22 -15.29 -1.97 -0.92
CA HIS A 22 -14.66 -0.76 -0.37
C HIS A 22 -14.57 -0.82 1.15
N TYR A 23 -15.61 -1.36 1.80
CA TYR A 23 -15.65 -1.58 3.25
C TYR A 23 -14.90 -2.83 3.74
N GLN A 24 -14.18 -3.54 2.85
CA GLN A 24 -13.42 -4.78 3.16
C GLN A 24 -14.26 -5.88 3.81
N ILE A 25 -15.53 -5.95 3.45
CA ILE A 25 -16.47 -6.90 4.05
C ILE A 25 -16.15 -8.32 3.59
N SER A 26 -16.35 -9.28 4.50
CA SER A 26 -16.04 -10.68 4.22
C SER A 26 -16.77 -11.18 2.97
N SER A 27 -16.11 -12.07 2.23
CA SER A 27 -16.69 -12.68 1.02
C SER A 27 -17.94 -13.52 1.32
N LYS A 28 -18.10 -13.98 2.56
CA LYS A 28 -19.29 -14.71 3.02
C LYS A 28 -20.50 -13.78 3.09
N VAL A 29 -20.38 -12.67 3.81
CA VAL A 29 -21.45 -11.65 3.95
C VAL A 29 -21.78 -11.04 2.58
N THR A 30 -20.77 -10.80 1.75
CA THR A 30 -20.98 -10.28 0.38
C THR A 30 -21.82 -11.24 -0.48
N LYS A 31 -21.63 -12.57 -0.32
CA LYS A 31 -22.43 -13.58 -1.03
C LYS A 31 -23.86 -13.66 -0.50
N GLU A 32 -24.04 -13.55 0.82
CA GLU A 32 -25.36 -13.53 1.46
C GLU A 32 -26.18 -12.32 0.98
N ILE A 33 -25.57 -11.12 0.96
CA ILE A 33 -26.21 -9.90 0.42
C ILE A 33 -26.60 -10.08 -1.04
N LYS A 34 -25.67 -10.59 -1.86
CA LYS A 34 -25.94 -10.85 -3.27
C LYS A 34 -27.13 -11.78 -3.43
N GLN A 35 -27.20 -12.85 -2.63
CA GLN A 35 -28.29 -13.82 -2.72
C GLN A 35 -29.63 -13.19 -2.33
N GLN A 36 -29.69 -12.47 -1.22
CA GLN A 36 -30.92 -11.81 -0.77
C GLN A 36 -31.38 -10.73 -1.75
N LEU A 37 -30.46 -10.00 -2.36
CA LEU A 37 -30.80 -9.03 -3.39
C LEU A 37 -31.40 -9.70 -4.63
N LEU A 38 -30.84 -10.85 -5.03
CA LEU A 38 -31.38 -11.63 -6.15
C LEU A 38 -32.76 -12.20 -5.85
N GLU A 39 -32.97 -12.69 -4.62
CA GLU A 39 -34.26 -13.20 -4.15
C GLU A 39 -35.31 -12.07 -4.15
N HIS A 40 -34.97 -10.89 -3.64
CA HIS A 40 -35.87 -9.75 -3.61
C HIS A 40 -36.22 -9.23 -5.02
N ILE A 41 -35.23 -9.10 -5.92
CA ILE A 41 -35.49 -8.69 -7.32
C ILE A 41 -36.44 -9.68 -8.01
N GLN A 42 -36.27 -10.98 -7.74
CA GLN A 42 -37.14 -11.99 -8.30
C GLN A 42 -38.56 -11.92 -7.70
N GLU A 43 -38.68 -11.76 -6.38
CA GLU A 43 -39.95 -11.61 -5.69
C GLU A 43 -40.73 -10.38 -6.17
N SER A 44 -40.10 -9.21 -6.28
CA SER A 44 -40.75 -8.00 -6.79
C SER A 44 -41.22 -8.20 -8.24
N ARG A 45 -40.45 -8.92 -9.07
CA ARG A 45 -40.84 -9.23 -10.46
C ARG A 45 -42.04 -10.16 -10.52
N GLU A 46 -42.12 -11.15 -9.63
CA GLU A 46 -43.28 -12.06 -9.52
C GLU A 46 -44.56 -11.33 -9.07
N HIS A 47 -44.41 -10.25 -8.29
CA HIS A 47 -45.52 -9.41 -7.82
C HIS A 47 -45.84 -8.21 -8.74
N GLY A 48 -45.12 -8.06 -9.87
CA GLY A 48 -45.30 -6.96 -10.81
C GLY A 48 -44.89 -5.58 -10.25
N GLN A 49 -44.06 -5.57 -9.22
CA GLN A 49 -43.52 -4.38 -8.56
C GLN A 49 -42.14 -4.03 -9.10
N ASP A 50 -41.79 -2.74 -9.09
CA ASP A 50 -40.46 -2.28 -9.48
C ASP A 50 -39.47 -2.49 -8.32
N SER A 51 -38.66 -3.54 -8.45
CA SER A 51 -37.62 -3.93 -7.49
C SER A 51 -36.70 -2.78 -7.06
N LEU A 52 -36.41 -1.82 -7.94
CA LEU A 52 -35.49 -0.72 -7.63
C LEU A 52 -36.12 0.37 -6.76
N THR A 53 -37.44 0.57 -6.87
CA THR A 53 -38.16 1.54 -6.02
C THR A 53 -38.32 1.07 -4.58
N GLU A 54 -38.37 -0.24 -4.35
CA GLU A 54 -38.54 -0.83 -3.03
C GLU A 54 -37.20 -0.94 -2.27
N LEU A 55 -36.12 -1.26 -2.99
CA LEU A 55 -34.75 -1.30 -2.47
C LEU A 55 -34.22 0.08 -2.03
N GLY A 56 -34.81 1.16 -2.56
CA GLY A 56 -34.42 2.53 -2.23
C GLY A 56 -32.99 2.88 -2.65
N ASP A 57 -32.36 3.80 -1.93
CA ASP A 57 -30.98 4.17 -2.21
C ASP A 57 -30.01 3.08 -1.74
N LYS A 58 -29.14 2.63 -2.66
CA LYS A 58 -28.14 1.57 -2.45
C LYS A 58 -27.31 1.77 -1.18
N THR A 59 -26.94 3.01 -0.88
CA THR A 59 -26.06 3.33 0.25
C THR A 59 -26.78 3.11 1.57
N THR A 60 -28.09 3.40 1.60
CA THR A 60 -28.95 3.17 2.76
C THR A 60 -29.21 1.68 2.95
N PHE A 61 -29.53 0.96 1.87
CA PHE A 61 -29.71 -0.50 1.90
C PHE A 61 -28.47 -1.23 2.42
N VAL A 62 -27.28 -0.92 1.89
CA VAL A 62 -26.02 -1.53 2.35
C VAL A 62 -25.76 -1.20 3.81
N LYS A 63 -25.97 0.05 4.22
CA LYS A 63 -25.73 0.47 5.60
C LYS A 63 -26.66 -0.25 6.58
N ASP A 64 -27.96 -0.28 6.30
CA ASP A 64 -28.98 -0.92 7.14
C ASP A 64 -28.76 -2.43 7.21
N PHE A 65 -28.40 -3.04 6.08
CA PHE A 65 -28.09 -4.47 6.03
C PHE A 65 -26.88 -4.82 6.90
N LEU A 66 -25.83 -4.01 6.83
CA LEU A 66 -24.61 -4.25 7.60
C LEU A 66 -24.82 -4.00 9.09
N GLU A 67 -25.65 -3.01 9.43
CA GLU A 67 -26.07 -2.73 10.80
C GLU A 67 -26.90 -3.89 11.38
N MET A 68 -27.87 -4.42 10.62
CA MET A 68 -28.65 -5.61 11.00
C MET A 68 -27.79 -6.87 11.17
N ASN A 69 -26.74 -7.03 10.37
CA ASN A 69 -25.81 -8.17 10.48
C ASN A 69 -24.72 -7.98 11.54
N GLY A 70 -24.79 -6.90 12.35
CA GLY A 70 -23.83 -6.63 13.42
C GLY A 70 -22.43 -6.24 12.92
N VAL A 71 -22.31 -5.89 11.63
CA VAL A 71 -21.07 -5.44 11.02
C VAL A 71 -20.93 -3.94 11.31
N ASP A 72 -20.21 -3.58 12.39
CA ASP A 72 -19.93 -2.19 12.71
C ASP A 72 -19.02 -1.56 11.64
N LEU A 73 -19.65 -0.89 10.68
CA LEU A 73 -19.00 -0.18 9.57
C LEU A 73 -18.00 0.88 10.08
N HIS A 74 -18.33 1.53 11.20
CA HIS A 74 -17.50 2.59 11.76
C HIS A 74 -16.18 2.04 12.30
N SER A 75 -16.21 0.86 12.92
CA SER A 75 -15.01 0.16 13.37
C SER A 75 -14.07 -0.20 12.22
N GLN A 76 -14.62 -0.73 11.12
CA GLN A 76 -13.84 -1.13 9.94
C GLN A 76 -13.22 0.07 9.22
N ILE A 77 -14.01 1.15 9.00
CA ILE A 77 -13.50 2.39 8.41
C ILE A 77 -12.35 2.97 9.25
N LYS A 78 -12.49 2.95 10.58
CA LYS A 78 -11.45 3.41 11.50
C LYS A 78 -10.19 2.55 11.43
N GLN A 79 -10.34 1.24 11.28
CA GLN A 79 -9.22 0.29 11.14
C GLN A 79 -8.49 0.44 9.80
N ILE A 80 -9.23 0.64 8.69
CA ILE A 80 -8.67 0.93 7.36
C ILE A 80 -7.89 2.25 7.38
N ARG A 81 -8.44 3.30 8.00
CA ARG A 81 -7.75 4.59 8.11
C ARG A 81 -6.48 4.50 8.96
N LYS A 82 -6.51 3.74 10.06
CA LYS A 82 -5.34 3.49 10.91
C LYS A 82 -4.25 2.69 10.19
N SER A 83 -4.62 1.62 9.48
CA SER A 83 -3.66 0.80 8.72
C SER A 83 -2.99 1.60 7.60
N LYS A 84 -3.76 2.34 6.81
CA LYS A 84 -3.24 3.20 5.72
C LYS A 84 -2.27 4.27 6.24
N LYS A 85 -2.56 4.89 7.39
CA LYS A 85 -1.65 5.85 8.04
C LYS A 85 -0.36 5.20 8.53
N SER A 86 -0.45 4.00 9.12
CA SER A 86 0.72 3.24 9.61
C SER A 86 1.65 2.82 8.48
N THR A 87 1.11 2.29 7.38
CA THR A 87 1.89 1.89 6.21
C THR A 87 2.60 3.07 5.55
N GLY A 88 1.94 4.23 5.43
CA GLY A 88 2.56 5.44 4.88
C GLY A 88 3.78 5.90 5.70
N ILE A 89 3.68 5.86 7.03
CA ILE A 89 4.79 6.22 7.93
C ILE A 89 5.96 5.23 7.78
N LEU A 90 5.67 3.93 7.68
CA LEU A 90 6.69 2.90 7.47
C LEU A 90 7.47 3.09 6.15
N VAL A 91 6.79 3.46 5.06
CA VAL A 91 7.41 3.73 3.76
C VAL A 91 8.32 4.96 3.83
N VAL A 92 7.86 6.04 4.46
CA VAL A 92 8.66 7.27 4.63
C VAL A 92 9.92 7.01 5.46
N ILE A 93 9.79 6.24 6.55
CA ILE A 93 10.93 5.86 7.39
C ILE A 93 11.93 5.03 6.57
N GLY A 94 11.48 3.98 5.88
CA GLY A 94 12.36 3.13 5.07
C GLY A 94 13.11 3.91 3.99
N PHE A 95 12.42 4.80 3.28
CA PHE A 95 13.03 5.63 2.23
C PHE A 95 14.04 6.64 2.80
N THR A 96 13.70 7.30 3.91
CA THR A 96 14.60 8.25 4.56
C THR A 96 15.85 7.55 5.09
N THR A 97 15.70 6.38 5.71
CA THR A 97 16.83 5.55 6.16
C THR A 97 17.71 5.14 4.99
N LEU A 98 17.14 4.73 3.85
CA LEU A 98 17.90 4.36 2.66
C LEU A 98 18.81 5.51 2.20
N ILE A 99 18.25 6.72 2.06
CA ILE A 99 19.02 7.90 1.63
C ILE A 99 20.15 8.21 2.61
N ILE A 100 19.84 8.25 3.91
CA ILE A 100 20.82 8.58 4.95
C ILE A 100 21.93 7.53 4.99
N THR A 101 21.60 6.24 4.96
CA THR A 101 22.58 5.16 4.99
C THR A 101 23.45 5.16 3.72
N TYR A 102 22.87 5.43 2.55
CA TYR A 102 23.63 5.56 1.31
C TYR A 102 24.65 6.70 1.40
N LEU A 103 24.21 7.89 1.82
CA LEU A 103 25.10 9.06 1.93
C LEU A 103 26.21 8.84 2.95
N LEU A 104 25.89 8.26 4.11
CA LEU A 104 26.88 7.91 5.14
C LEU A 104 27.89 6.88 4.63
N SER A 105 27.41 5.83 3.95
CA SER A 105 28.29 4.81 3.35
C SER A 105 29.25 5.45 2.35
N GLN A 106 28.74 6.30 1.44
CA GLN A 106 29.58 6.99 0.46
C GLN A 106 30.59 7.94 1.11
N LEU A 107 30.20 8.65 2.18
CA LEU A 107 31.11 9.55 2.90
C LEU A 107 32.24 8.80 3.60
N ILE A 108 31.92 7.74 4.34
CA ILE A 108 32.93 6.92 5.04
C ILE A 108 33.90 6.35 4.01
N LEU A 109 33.35 5.77 2.96
CA LEU A 109 34.12 5.15 1.91
C LEU A 109 35.03 6.15 1.20
N SER A 110 34.54 7.36 0.91
CA SER A 110 35.36 8.44 0.40
C SER A 110 36.50 8.82 1.34
N MET A 111 36.24 8.99 2.64
CA MET A 111 37.28 9.35 3.60
C MET A 111 38.41 8.31 3.67
N PHE A 112 38.08 7.02 3.53
CA PHE A 112 39.07 5.95 3.64
C PHE A 112 39.77 5.60 2.32
N LEU A 113 39.13 5.78 1.16
CA LEU A 113 39.63 5.29 -0.13
C LEU A 113 40.09 6.39 -1.09
N THR A 114 39.76 7.65 -0.86
CA THR A 114 40.18 8.73 -1.76
C THR A 114 41.58 9.21 -1.39
N GLU A 115 42.50 9.25 -2.37
CA GLU A 115 43.85 9.81 -2.17
C GLU A 115 43.85 11.28 -1.74
N SER A 116 42.75 12.01 -1.92
CA SER A 116 42.62 13.41 -1.47
C SER A 116 42.70 13.58 0.06
N PHE A 117 42.49 12.51 0.84
CA PHE A 117 42.72 12.49 2.29
C PHE A 117 44.03 11.78 2.68
N ASN A 118 44.78 11.25 1.72
CA ASN A 118 46.10 10.67 1.95
C ASN A 118 47.17 11.80 1.91
N PRO A 119 47.82 12.13 3.03
CA PRO A 119 48.78 13.24 3.09
C PRO A 119 50.04 13.02 2.22
N LEU A 120 50.25 11.81 1.70
CA LEU A 120 51.43 11.45 0.90
C LEU A 120 51.22 11.57 -0.62
N HIS A 121 49.99 11.71 -1.12
CA HIS A 121 49.69 11.74 -2.56
C HIS A 121 48.57 12.74 -2.88
N THR A 122 48.90 14.02 -2.87
CA THR A 122 47.99 15.08 -3.35
C THR A 122 48.15 15.25 -4.86
N ASN A 123 47.52 14.36 -5.64
CA ASN A 123 47.43 14.58 -7.08
C ASN A 123 46.45 15.74 -7.36
N ASN A 124 47.01 16.91 -7.68
CA ASN A 124 46.29 18.17 -7.87
C ASN A 124 45.27 18.17 -9.04
N SER A 125 45.21 17.08 -9.82
CA SER A 125 44.33 16.91 -10.98
C SER A 125 43.06 16.09 -10.70
N PHE A 126 42.93 15.50 -9.51
CA PHE A 126 41.79 14.65 -9.17
C PHE A 126 40.54 15.47 -8.81
N GLN A 127 39.43 15.27 -9.53
CA GLN A 127 38.14 15.88 -9.22
C GLN A 127 37.22 14.86 -8.52
N TYR A 128 37.05 15.05 -7.21
CA TYR A 128 36.22 14.21 -6.36
C TYR A 128 34.71 14.45 -6.59
N ASN A 129 33.92 13.37 -6.66
CA ASN A 129 32.46 13.42 -6.71
C ASN A 129 31.85 12.27 -5.89
N ILE A 130 31.11 12.62 -4.83
CA ILE A 130 30.39 11.70 -3.92
C ILE A 130 29.52 10.68 -4.66
N PHE A 131 28.98 11.05 -5.83
CA PHE A 131 28.05 10.20 -6.56
C PHE A 131 28.71 9.26 -7.56
N TYR A 132 29.92 9.56 -8.04
CA TYR A 132 30.45 8.86 -9.22
C TYR A 132 31.98 8.75 -9.32
N ARG A 133 32.75 9.50 -8.52
CA ARG A 133 34.21 9.57 -8.69
C ARG A 133 34.93 9.69 -7.34
N ILE A 134 35.14 8.54 -6.72
CA ILE A 134 35.84 8.33 -5.44
C ILE A 134 37.29 7.89 -5.70
N SER A 135 37.54 7.22 -6.82
CA SER A 135 38.84 6.77 -7.31
C SER A 135 39.01 7.21 -8.76
N ASP A 136 40.25 7.30 -9.25
CA ASP A 136 40.52 7.52 -10.68
C ASP A 136 40.09 6.35 -11.54
N ASN A 137 39.91 5.17 -10.95
CA ASN A 137 39.49 4.00 -11.68
C ASN A 137 37.96 3.83 -11.68
N SER A 138 37.36 3.85 -12.88
CA SER A 138 35.90 3.80 -13.05
C SER A 138 35.27 2.52 -12.51
N TRP A 139 35.93 1.36 -12.61
CA TRP A 139 35.35 0.10 -12.12
C TRP A 139 35.31 0.04 -10.58
N TRP A 140 36.31 0.64 -9.92
CA TRP A 140 36.30 0.82 -8.46
C TRP A 140 35.14 1.71 -8.03
N ASN A 141 34.90 2.84 -8.71
CA ASN A 141 33.76 3.70 -8.41
C ASN A 141 32.42 2.96 -8.53
N SER A 142 32.24 2.17 -9.60
CA SER A 142 31.02 1.38 -9.79
C SER A 142 30.84 0.34 -8.68
N LEU A 143 31.89 -0.38 -8.31
CA LEU A 143 31.85 -1.36 -7.23
C LEU A 143 31.44 -0.71 -5.91
N LEU A 144 32.05 0.42 -5.59
CA LEU A 144 31.79 1.20 -4.38
C LEU A 144 30.34 1.68 -4.29
N VAL A 145 29.82 2.27 -5.38
CA VAL A 145 28.41 2.67 -5.47
C VAL A 145 27.46 1.48 -5.27
N ILE A 146 27.74 0.34 -5.90
CA ILE A 146 26.92 -0.87 -5.75
C ILE A 146 26.93 -1.36 -4.30
N THR A 147 28.09 -1.40 -3.64
CA THR A 147 28.17 -1.81 -2.23
C THR A 147 27.38 -0.90 -1.30
N SER A 148 27.41 0.41 -1.53
CA SER A 148 26.63 1.39 -0.76
C SER A 148 25.13 1.24 -0.99
N ILE A 149 24.69 0.97 -2.23
CA ILE A 149 23.28 0.69 -2.55
C ILE A 149 22.80 -0.60 -1.88
N VAL A 150 23.58 -1.67 -1.96
CA VAL A 150 23.22 -2.96 -1.32
C VAL A 150 23.13 -2.79 0.20
N THR A 151 24.08 -2.09 0.80
CA THR A 151 24.10 -1.85 2.25
C THR A 151 22.91 -1.00 2.68
N SER A 152 22.58 0.07 1.94
CA SER A 152 21.45 0.93 2.27
C SER A 152 20.10 0.21 2.14
N LEU A 153 19.96 -0.67 1.14
CA LEU A 153 18.77 -1.52 0.98
C LEU A 153 18.61 -2.49 2.17
N ILE A 154 19.68 -3.18 2.55
CA ILE A 154 19.64 -4.13 3.68
C ILE A 154 19.25 -3.41 4.97
N VAL A 155 19.89 -2.28 5.27
CA VAL A 155 19.61 -1.49 6.48
C VAL A 155 18.19 -0.95 6.47
N SER A 156 17.72 -0.42 5.33
CA SER A 156 16.36 0.08 5.18
C SER A 156 15.33 -1.02 5.46
N VAL A 157 15.50 -2.21 4.88
CA VAL A 157 14.61 -3.36 5.12
C VAL A 157 14.63 -3.76 6.59
N CYS A 158 15.81 -3.88 7.22
CA CYS A 158 15.95 -4.22 8.63
C CYS A 158 15.23 -3.21 9.54
N VAL A 159 15.41 -1.90 9.30
CA VAL A 159 14.75 -0.83 10.07
C VAL A 159 13.24 -0.86 9.88
N SER A 160 12.76 -1.00 8.64
CA SER A 160 11.33 -1.12 8.35
C SER A 160 10.71 -2.35 9.02
N CYS A 161 11.40 -3.50 9.03
CA CYS A 161 10.98 -4.70 9.75
C CYS A 161 10.94 -4.49 11.27
N PHE A 162 11.96 -3.85 11.84
CA PHE A 162 12.03 -3.56 13.27
C PHE A 162 10.91 -2.61 13.72
N VAL A 163 10.68 -1.52 12.98
CA VAL A 163 9.61 -0.57 13.27
C VAL A 163 8.25 -1.25 13.15
N ARG A 164 8.03 -2.05 12.11
CA ARG A 164 6.78 -2.82 11.93
C ARG A 164 6.52 -3.77 13.10
N ASN A 165 7.54 -4.50 13.57
CA ASN A 165 7.43 -5.38 14.73
C ASN A 165 7.12 -4.61 16.02
N LYS A 166 7.69 -3.42 16.19
CA LYS A 166 7.42 -2.56 17.36
C LYS A 166 6.03 -1.93 17.32
N THR A 167 5.50 -1.60 16.14
CA THR A 167 4.13 -1.07 15.99
C THR A 167 3.05 -2.12 16.17
N ASN A 168 3.35 -3.40 15.91
CA ASN A 168 2.42 -4.52 16.06
C ASN A 168 2.40 -5.15 17.47
N ARG A 169 3.28 -4.70 18.37
CA ARG A 169 3.42 -5.21 19.75
C ARG A 169 2.84 -4.20 20.74
#